data_AF-A0A7R7BW18-F1
#
_entry.id   AF-A0A7R7BW18-F1
#
_cell.length_a   1.000
_cell.length_b   1.000
_cell.length_c   1.000
_cell.angle_alpha   90.00
_cell.angle_beta   90.00
_cell.angle_gamma   90.00
#
_symmetry.space_group_name_H-M   'P 1'
#
loop_
_entity.id
_entity.type
_entity.pdbx_description
1 polymer ?
#
loop_
_entity_poly.entity_id
_entity_poly.type
_entity_poly.pdbx_seq_one_letter_code
_entity_poly.pdbx_strand_id
1 'polypeptide(L)'
;MSGGDTEISLRISAGGWELWYTPDCVIDHVIPALRTTPAYLKRLAFGLGISQVLVDALVWERSFASCVGQCARSALRQTLHAAQAVIRDRVRGRDRRPSSINLHFALGNWAGIGRLAFKRSLVGAVSRSSPPQVSTSKS
;
A
#
# COMPACT_ATOMS: atom_id res chain seq x y z
N MET A 1 -6.54 -2.63 -3.88
CA MET A 1 -5.53 -3.70 -3.92
C MET A 1 -4.95 -3.88 -2.53
N SER A 2 -4.79 -5.12 -2.07
CA SER A 2 -4.14 -5.41 -0.79
C SER A 2 -2.63 -5.23 -0.94
N GLY A 3 -1.93 -4.83 0.12
CA GLY A 3 -0.48 -4.69 0.08
C GLY A 3 0.26 -5.99 -0.23
N GLY A 4 -0.28 -7.13 0.21
CA GLY A 4 0.30 -8.45 -0.03
C GLY A 4 0.31 -8.82 -1.51
N ASP A 5 -0.82 -8.60 -2.19
CA ASP A 5 -0.98 -8.90 -3.63
C ASP A 5 -0.01 -8.05 -4.46
N THR A 6 0.16 -6.78 -4.09
CA THR A 6 1.11 -5.90 -4.77
C THR A 6 2.55 -6.30 -4.47
N GLU A 7 2.90 -6.62 -3.22
CA GLU A 7 4.26 -7.07 -2.87
C GLU A 7 4.66 -8.34 -3.63
N ILE A 8 3.80 -9.36 -3.65
CA ILE A 8 4.12 -10.62 -4.33
C ILE A 8 4.27 -10.40 -5.84
N SER A 9 3.39 -9.61 -6.45
CA SER A 9 3.45 -9.28 -7.88
C SER A 9 4.75 -8.56 -8.23
N LEU A 10 5.16 -7.60 -7.40
CA LEU A 10 6.41 -6.87 -7.59
C LEU A 10 7.62 -7.81 -7.50
N ARG A 11 7.65 -8.73 -6.52
CA ARG A 11 8.76 -9.70 -6.37
C ARG A 11 8.82 -10.71 -7.52
N ILE A 12 7.68 -11.20 -7.98
CA ILE A 12 7.59 -12.11 -9.14
C ILE A 12 8.17 -11.41 -10.37
N SER A 13 7.71 -10.19 -10.65
CA SER A 13 8.22 -9.37 -11.75
C SER A 13 9.72 -9.08 -11.63
N ALA A 14 10.20 -8.74 -10.43
CA ALA A 14 11.63 -8.51 -10.18
C ALA A 14 12.49 -9.76 -10.38
N GLY A 15 11.90 -10.94 -10.19
CA GLY A 15 12.54 -12.23 -10.48
C GLY A 15 12.56 -12.60 -11.97
N GLY A 16 12.14 -11.70 -12.87
CA GLY A 16 12.11 -11.94 -14.31
C GLY A 16 10.96 -12.85 -14.78
N TRP A 17 10.02 -13.17 -13.89
CA TRP A 17 8.86 -14.00 -14.23
C TRP A 17 7.74 -13.14 -14.81
N GLU A 18 7.08 -13.67 -15.82
CA GLU A 18 5.92 -13.04 -16.44
C GLU A 18 4.65 -13.39 -15.66
N LEU A 19 3.73 -12.42 -15.57
CA LEU A 19 2.41 -12.64 -15.00
C LEU A 19 1.41 -12.80 -16.15
N TRP A 20 0.86 -14.00 -16.29
CA TRP A 20 -0.08 -14.34 -17.35
C TRP A 20 -1.52 -14.20 -16.83
N TYR A 21 -2.38 -13.56 -17.62
CA TYR A 21 -3.80 -13.48 -17.33
C TYR A 21 -4.54 -14.64 -18.01
N THR A 22 -5.24 -15.44 -17.21
CA THR A 22 -6.06 -16.55 -17.72
C THR A 22 -7.54 -16.20 -17.51
N PRO A 23 -8.30 -15.89 -18.59
CA PRO A 23 -9.69 -15.47 -18.47
C PRO A 23 -10.61 -16.55 -17.88
N ASP A 24 -10.25 -17.83 -18.04
CA ASP A 24 -11.00 -18.97 -17.49
C ASP A 24 -10.78 -19.16 -15.98
N CYS A 25 -9.83 -18.43 -15.37
CA CYS A 25 -9.58 -18.46 -13.94
C CYS A 25 -10.60 -17.56 -13.22
N VAL A 26 -11.79 -18.09 -12.99
CA VAL A 26 -12.88 -17.41 -12.28
C VAL A 26 -12.84 -17.77 -10.81
N ILE A 27 -12.81 -16.75 -9.94
CA ILE A 27 -12.87 -16.90 -8.49
C ILE A 27 -14.16 -16.27 -7.99
N ASP A 28 -15.05 -17.08 -7.43
CA ASP A 28 -16.26 -16.58 -6.76
C ASP A 28 -15.91 -15.95 -5.42
N HIS A 29 -15.93 -14.62 -5.37
CA HIS A 29 -15.61 -13.88 -4.16
C HIS A 29 -16.87 -13.54 -3.35
N VAL A 30 -17.09 -14.26 -2.25
CA VAL A 30 -18.12 -13.91 -1.26
C VAL A 30 -17.57 -12.87 -0.29
N ILE A 31 -18.25 -11.74 -0.14
CA ILE A 31 -17.93 -10.70 0.85
C ILE A 31 -18.86 -10.90 2.06
N PRO A 32 -18.37 -11.43 3.19
CA PRO A 32 -19.18 -11.56 4.40
C PRO A 32 -19.63 -10.18 4.91
N ALA A 33 -20.83 -10.09 5.49
CA ALA A 33 -21.38 -8.85 6.03
C ALA A 33 -20.46 -8.18 7.08
N LEU A 34 -19.68 -8.96 7.84
CA LEU A 34 -18.69 -8.41 8.77
C LEU A 34 -17.67 -7.50 8.08
N ARG A 35 -17.30 -7.78 6.81
CA ARG A 35 -16.33 -6.99 6.04
C ARG A 35 -16.86 -5.64 5.54
N THR A 36 -18.16 -5.38 5.68
CA THR A 36 -18.77 -4.08 5.34
C THR A 36 -19.03 -3.22 6.59
N THR A 37 -18.68 -3.71 7.78
CA THR A 37 -18.85 -2.95 9.02
C THR A 37 -17.88 -1.77 9.12
N PRO A 38 -18.27 -0.65 9.74
CA PRO A 38 -17.37 0.49 9.93
C PRO A 38 -16.08 0.14 10.68
N ALA A 39 -16.16 -0.74 11.68
CA ALA A 39 -14.99 -1.19 12.44
C ALA A 39 -14.01 -1.96 11.55
N TYR A 40 -14.51 -2.87 10.72
CA TYR A 40 -13.69 -3.59 9.75
C TYR A 40 -13.04 -2.63 8.75
N LEU A 41 -13.81 -1.72 8.16
CA LEU A 41 -13.33 -0.76 7.16
C LEU A 41 -12.26 0.18 7.71
N LYS A 42 -12.39 0.64 8.96
CA LYS A 42 -11.34 1.43 9.64
C LYS A 42 -10.06 0.64 9.81
N ARG A 43 -10.15 -0.61 10.30
CA ARG A 43 -8.98 -1.50 10.45
C ARG A 43 -8.33 -1.82 9.10
N LEU A 44 -9.15 -2.07 8.07
CA LEU A 44 -8.70 -2.30 6.71
C LEU A 44 -7.96 -1.08 6.17
N ALA A 45 -8.53 0.11 6.30
CA ALA A 45 -7.90 1.35 5.86
C ALA A 45 -6.56 1.61 6.55
N PHE A 46 -6.48 1.35 7.86
CA PHE A 46 -5.20 1.41 8.59
C PHE A 46 -4.16 0.44 8.02
N GLY A 47 -4.56 -0.82 7.77
CA GLY A 47 -3.68 -1.80 7.13
C GLY A 47 -3.21 -1.37 5.75
N LEU A 48 -4.11 -0.83 4.92
CA LEU A 48 -3.80 -0.33 3.59
C LEU A 48 -2.82 0.86 3.63
N GLY A 49 -2.94 1.76 4.60
CA GLY A 49 -1.99 2.87 4.78
C GLY A 49 -0.58 2.36 5.12
N ILE A 50 -0.46 1.34 5.98
CA ILE A 50 0.84 0.70 6.25
C ILE A 50 1.40 0.10 4.97
N SER A 51 0.58 -0.67 4.26
CA SER A 51 0.97 -1.35 3.03
C SER A 51 1.44 -0.40 1.95
N GLN A 52 0.77 0.74 1.76
CA GLN A 52 1.15 1.75 0.78
C GLN A 52 2.62 2.18 0.97
N VAL A 53 3.00 2.53 2.20
CA VAL A 53 4.36 2.98 2.50
C VAL A 53 5.40 1.88 2.24
N LEU A 54 5.09 0.63 2.59
CA LEU A 54 6.01 -0.49 2.40
C LEU A 54 6.15 -0.87 0.92
N VAL A 55 5.06 -0.84 0.17
CA VAL A 55 5.06 -1.09 -1.28
C VAL A 55 5.81 0.01 -2.03
N ASP A 56 5.55 1.29 -1.70
CA ASP A 56 6.28 2.42 -2.28
C ASP A 56 7.78 2.32 -2.01
N ALA A 57 8.16 1.80 -0.83
CA ALA A 57 9.55 1.55 -0.48
C ALA A 57 10.19 0.40 -1.28
N LEU A 58 9.45 -0.68 -1.59
CA LEU A 58 9.99 -1.83 -2.31
C LEU A 58 10.58 -1.45 -3.68
N VAL A 59 9.89 -0.55 -4.38
CA VAL A 59 10.27 -0.06 -5.72
C VAL A 59 11.17 1.18 -5.69
N TRP A 60 11.54 1.65 -4.51
CA TRP A 60 12.29 2.90 -4.37
C TRP A 60 13.77 2.73 -4.72
N GLU A 61 14.22 3.45 -5.75
CA GLU A 61 15.58 3.30 -6.29
C GLU A 61 16.63 4.17 -5.58
N ARG A 62 16.20 5.22 -4.86
CA ARG A 62 17.10 6.20 -4.24
C ARG A 62 17.47 5.81 -2.80
N SER A 63 18.20 6.69 -2.10
CA SER A 63 18.64 6.44 -0.73
C SER A 63 17.47 6.28 0.26
N PHE A 64 17.71 5.53 1.32
CA PHE A 64 16.75 5.32 2.42
C PHE A 64 16.17 6.62 2.98
N ALA A 65 17.01 7.63 3.21
CA ALA A 65 16.58 8.93 3.73
C ALA A 65 15.58 9.64 2.79
N SER A 66 15.81 9.55 1.48
CA SER A 66 14.90 10.14 0.48
C SER A 66 13.55 9.41 0.43
N CYS A 67 13.55 8.09 0.61
CA CYS A 67 12.33 7.29 0.71
C CYS A 67 11.49 7.73 1.92
N VAL A 68 12.11 7.77 3.11
CA VAL A 68 11.41 8.18 4.34
C VAL A 68 10.91 9.62 4.24
N GLY A 69 11.71 10.54 3.69
CA GLY A 69 11.29 11.93 3.47
C GLY A 69 10.10 12.05 2.53
N GLN A 70 10.08 11.29 1.42
CA GLN A 70 8.96 11.27 0.49
C GLN A 70 7.70 10.66 1.13
N CYS A 71 7.84 9.53 1.82
CA CYS A 71 6.74 8.88 2.55
C CYS A 71 6.17 9.80 3.64
N ALA A 72 7.03 10.52 4.37
CA ALA A 72 6.60 11.49 5.38
C ALA A 72 5.86 12.67 4.73
N ARG A 73 6.35 13.19 3.60
CA ARG A 73 5.70 14.29 2.86
C ARG A 73 4.34 13.86 2.29
N SER A 74 4.22 12.64 1.78
CA SER A 74 2.93 12.11 1.29
C SER A 74 1.96 11.84 2.44
N ALA A 75 2.43 11.23 3.53
CA ALA A 75 1.62 11.00 4.75
C ALA A 75 1.11 12.32 5.35
N LEU A 76 1.95 13.36 5.41
CA LEU A 76 1.55 14.68 5.88
C LEU A 76 0.46 15.29 5.00
N ARG A 77 0.62 15.29 3.68
CA ARG A 77 -0.40 15.80 2.75
C ARG A 77 -1.73 15.06 2.91
N GLN A 78 -1.69 13.73 3.02
CA GLN A 78 -2.89 12.92 3.19
C GLN A 78 -3.55 13.16 4.56
N THR A 79 -2.76 13.36 5.61
CA THR A 79 -3.26 13.74 6.94
C THR A 79 -3.96 15.11 6.89
N LEU A 80 -3.36 16.10 6.21
CA LEU A 80 -3.95 17.42 6.02
C LEU A 80 -5.26 17.36 5.24
N HIS A 81 -5.31 16.60 4.15
CA HIS A 81 -6.54 16.41 3.39
C HIS A 81 -7.64 15.71 4.20
N ALA A 82 -7.28 14.67 4.98
CA ALA A 82 -8.23 14.00 5.86
C ALA A 82 -8.75 14.95 6.96
N ALA A 83 -7.87 15.74 7.58
CA ALA A 83 -8.24 16.74 8.59
C ALA A 83 -9.14 17.83 8.00
N GLN A 84 -8.80 18.36 6.83
CA GLN A 84 -9.64 19.34 6.12
C GLN A 84 -11.02 18.77 5.77
N ALA A 85 -11.11 17.50 5.38
CA ALA A 85 -12.38 16.84 5.10
C ALA A 85 -13.24 16.72 6.38
N VAL A 86 -12.65 16.32 7.51
CA VAL A 86 -13.33 16.26 8.81
C VAL A 86 -13.85 17.64 9.23
N ILE A 87 -13.01 18.68 9.14
CA ILE A 87 -13.38 20.05 9.51
C ILE A 87 -14.52 20.55 8.61
N ARG A 88 -14.42 20.33 7.29
CA ARG A 88 -15.44 20.73 6.32
C ARG A 88 -16.78 20.04 6.58
N ASP A 89 -16.76 18.75 6.89
CA ASP A 89 -17.97 17.97 7.18
C ASP A 89 -18.63 18.43 8.49
N ARG A 90 -17.81 18.75 9.52
CA ARG A 90 -18.30 19.29 10.79
C ARG A 90 -18.95 20.67 10.63
N VAL A 91 -18.34 21.56 9.83
CA VAL A 91 -18.90 22.89 9.53
C VAL A 91 -20.20 22.80 8.73
N ARG A 92 -20.33 21.82 7.84
CA ARG A 92 -21.53 21.63 7.00
C ARG A 92 -22.65 20.83 7.67
N GLY A 93 -22.49 20.44 8.95
CA GLY A 93 -23.49 19.65 9.69
C GLY A 93 -23.79 18.28 9.05
N ARG A 94 -22.90 17.78 8.17
CA ARG A 94 -23.06 16.48 7.52
C ARG A 94 -22.30 15.43 8.32
N ASP A 95 -23.04 14.64 9.09
CA ASP A 95 -22.47 13.52 9.84
C ASP A 95 -22.19 12.34 8.90
N ARG A 96 -21.15 12.47 8.07
CA ARG A 96 -20.71 11.44 7.14
C ARG A 96 -19.53 10.66 7.76
N ARG A 97 -19.86 9.46 8.25
CA ARG A 97 -18.97 8.34 8.64
C ARG A 97 -17.69 8.13 7.80
N PRO A 98 -17.62 8.40 6.47
CA PRO A 98 -16.38 8.23 5.67
C PRO A 98 -15.15 9.02 6.15
N SER A 99 -15.32 10.14 6.85
CA SER A 99 -14.19 10.95 7.34
C SER A 99 -13.28 10.19 8.32
N SER A 100 -13.86 9.28 9.09
CA SER A 100 -13.12 8.44 10.04
C SER A 100 -12.25 7.36 9.38
N ILE A 101 -12.59 6.91 8.16
CA ILE A 101 -11.83 5.88 7.42
C ILE A 101 -10.51 6.49 6.92
N ASN A 102 -10.56 7.69 6.35
CA ASN A 102 -9.37 8.40 5.87
C ASN A 102 -8.38 8.73 6.99
N LEU A 103 -8.87 9.01 8.19
CA LEU A 103 -8.02 9.21 9.36
C LEU A 103 -7.26 7.93 9.72
N HIS A 104 -7.93 6.78 9.71
CA HIS A 104 -7.29 5.50 9.98
C HIS A 104 -6.26 5.14 8.90
N PHE A 105 -6.54 5.46 7.63
CA PHE A 105 -5.55 5.33 6.56
C PHE A 105 -4.31 6.20 6.81
N ALA A 106 -4.50 7.48 7.16
CA ALA A 106 -3.40 8.38 7.48
C ALA A 106 -2.56 7.90 8.67
N LEU A 107 -3.21 7.42 9.74
CA LEU A 107 -2.52 6.77 10.87
C LEU A 107 -1.74 5.54 10.42
N GLY A 108 -2.30 4.76 9.49
CA GLY A 108 -1.64 3.62 8.85
C GLY A 108 -0.34 4.02 8.16
N ASN A 109 -0.34 5.12 7.39
CA ASN A 109 0.88 5.62 6.74
C ASN A 109 1.98 5.96 7.76
N TRP A 110 1.63 6.64 8.85
CA TRP A 110 2.60 6.97 9.91
C TRP A 110 3.16 5.71 10.58
N ALA A 111 2.31 4.73 10.88
CA ALA A 111 2.75 3.43 11.37
C ALA A 111 3.63 2.68 10.34
N GLY A 112 3.32 2.80 9.05
CA GLY A 112 4.11 2.26 7.94
C GLY A 112 5.51 2.87 7.87
N ILE A 113 5.62 4.20 8.00
CA ILE A 113 6.92 4.91 8.05
C ILE A 113 7.73 4.43 9.26
N GLY A 114 7.08 4.28 10.43
CA GLY A 114 7.71 3.73 11.62
C GLY A 114 8.25 2.32 11.37
N ARG A 115 7.46 1.43 10.77
CA ARG A 115 7.90 0.06 10.40
C ARG A 115 9.03 0.06 9.37
N LEU A 116 9.00 0.98 8.40
CA LEU A 116 10.05 1.14 7.40
C LEU A 116 11.38 1.52 8.04
N ALA A 117 11.37 2.32 9.11
CA ALA A 117 12.59 2.66 9.87
C ALA A 117 13.32 1.43 10.43
N PHE A 118 12.58 0.39 10.83
CA PHE A 118 13.12 -0.87 11.31
C PHE A 118 13.47 -1.86 10.18
N LYS A 119 12.86 -1.73 8.99
CA LYS A 119 13.08 -2.61 7.84
C LYS A 119 13.78 -1.91 6.69
N ARG A 120 14.98 -1.36 6.95
CA ARG A 120 15.76 -0.62 5.95
C ARG A 120 16.11 -1.42 4.70
N SER A 121 16.30 -2.73 4.83
CA SER A 121 16.59 -3.65 3.72
C SER A 121 15.45 -3.75 2.69
N LEU A 122 14.23 -3.33 3.06
CA LEU A 122 13.07 -3.34 2.18
C LEU A 122 13.14 -2.26 1.09
N VAL A 123 13.79 -1.13 1.37
CA VAL A 123 13.88 0.00 0.42
C VAL A 123 14.67 -0.44 -0.80
N GLY A 124 14.05 -0.43 -1.99
CA GLY A 124 14.66 -0.81 -3.26
C GLY A 124 14.96 -2.30 -3.38
N ALA A 125 14.30 -3.16 -2.58
CA ALA A 125 14.51 -4.60 -2.65
C ALA A 125 14.15 -5.16 -4.05
N VAL A 126 13.11 -4.62 -4.68
CA VAL A 126 12.68 -5.01 -6.03
C VAL A 126 13.61 -4.42 -7.09
N SER A 127 14.02 -3.16 -6.93
CA SER A 127 14.92 -2.50 -7.88
C SER A 127 16.34 -3.10 -7.88
N ARG A 128 16.76 -3.76 -6.80
CA ARG A 128 18.06 -4.44 -6.69
C ARG A 128 18.08 -5.86 -7.24
N SER A 129 16.93 -6.53 -7.33
CA SER A 129 16.87 -7.87 -7.94
C SER A 129 17.13 -7.75 -9.44
N SER A 130 18.28 -8.25 -9.89
CA SER A 130 18.53 -8.46 -11.32
C SER A 130 17.75 -9.69 -11.76
N PRO A 131 17.06 -9.64 -12.91
CA PRO A 131 16.39 -10.83 -13.43
C PRO A 131 17.45 -11.91 -13.74
N PRO A 132 17.17 -13.19 -13.45
CA PRO A 132 18.03 -14.28 -13.87
C PRO A 132 18.18 -14.26 -15.40
N GLN A 133 19.41 -14.40 -15.89
CA GLN A 133 19.68 -14.61 -17.31
C GLN A 133 19.04 -15.93 -17.73
N VAL A 134 17.86 -15.89 -18.35
CA VAL A 134 17.22 -17.07 -18.92
C VAL A 134 18.05 -17.50 -20.11
N SER A 135 18.86 -18.55 -19.96
CA SER A 135 19.58 -19.16 -21.08
C SER A 135 18.55 -19.78 -22.01
N THR A 136 18.28 -19.11 -23.13
CA THR A 136 17.46 -19.66 -24.20
C THR A 136 18.30 -20.67 -24.98
N SER A 137 18.48 -21.87 -24.40
CA SER A 137 18.92 -23.05 -25.12
C SER A 137 17.81 -23.47 -26.07
N LYS A 138 17.81 -22.94 -27.29
CA LYS A 138 17.01 -23.46 -28.40
C LYS A 138 17.55 -24.85 -28.76
N SER A 139 16.75 -25.89 -28.57
CA SER A 139 16.88 -27.21 -29.22
C SER A 139 16.03 -27.24 -30.48
#